data_AF-A0A2E1EK97-F1
#
_entry.id   AF-A0A2E1EK97-F1
#
_cell.length_a   1.000
_cell.length_b   1.000
_cell.length_c   1.000
_cell.angle_alpha   90.00
_cell.angle_beta   90.00
_cell.angle_gamma   90.00
#
_symmetry.space_group_name_H-M   'P 1'
#
loop_
_entity.id
_entity.type
_entity.pdbx_description
1 polymer ?
#
loop_
_entity_poly.entity_id
_entity_poly.type
_entity_poly.pdbx_seq_one_letter_code
_entity_poly.pdbx_strand_id
1 'polypeptide(L)'
;MFKRPKGVSDTDPSPSPGSSGTQSASVDPKQTPPDVNPEDRDADSSARSITPSYQARKPTVRTLQSTASSSTSSTPTAANLHVGRGLKLEGKIQSCDSLVIEGDVQATIESGTLTISETGDVRGDATVDAAEINGKFDGTLTVRKCLTINSSGRVTGTVQYGELKVEQGGQVSGEIRAGSDSGEEGTEKPRLASSNAKDESKKSDDSSPSGNSSSRTASMI
;
A
#
# COMPACT_ATOMS: atom_id res chain seq x y z
N MET A 1 -36.13 60.77 -38.86
CA MET A 1 -36.54 60.26 -37.53
C MET A 1 -35.68 59.04 -37.21
N PHE A 2 -34.94 59.10 -36.08
CA PHE A 2 -34.38 58.01 -35.27
C PHE A 2 -33.43 56.98 -35.93
N LYS A 3 -32.27 56.56 -35.39
CA LYS A 3 -31.38 56.93 -34.27
C LYS A 3 -30.18 55.97 -34.44
N ARG A 4 -28.92 56.44 -34.37
CA ARG A 4 -27.77 55.62 -33.84
C ARG A 4 -28.03 55.38 -32.32
N PRO A 5 -27.32 54.53 -31.54
CA PRO A 5 -26.28 53.50 -31.77
C PRO A 5 -26.48 52.20 -30.90
N LYS A 6 -25.41 51.40 -30.75
CA LYS A 6 -24.98 50.49 -29.64
C LYS A 6 -24.71 49.05 -30.15
N GLY A 7 -23.65 48.35 -29.79
CA GLY A 7 -22.60 48.61 -28.80
C GLY A 7 -21.36 47.79 -29.13
N VAL A 8 -20.23 48.34 -28.71
CA VAL A 8 -18.89 47.78 -28.75
C VAL A 8 -18.83 46.47 -27.95
N SER A 9 -18.15 45.46 -28.48
CA SER A 9 -17.75 44.28 -27.73
C SER A 9 -16.54 44.66 -26.87
N ASP A 10 -16.81 45.10 -25.65
CA ASP A 10 -15.83 45.18 -24.57
C ASP A 10 -15.20 43.79 -24.40
N THR A 11 -13.99 43.65 -24.94
CA THR A 11 -13.07 42.56 -24.61
C THR A 11 -12.39 43.00 -23.33
N ASP A 12 -12.72 42.36 -22.21
CA ASP A 12 -12.05 42.55 -20.93
C ASP A 12 -10.64 41.94 -20.96
N PRO A 13 -9.54 42.73 -20.95
CA PRO A 13 -8.27 42.22 -20.47
C PRO A 13 -8.29 42.17 -18.95
N SER A 14 -8.06 40.98 -18.40
CA SER A 14 -7.90 40.74 -16.97
C SER A 14 -6.88 41.70 -16.35
N PRO A 15 -7.18 42.38 -15.22
CA PRO A 15 -6.19 43.20 -14.54
C PRO A 15 -5.15 42.30 -13.86
N SER A 16 -3.90 42.43 -14.29
CA SER A 16 -2.72 42.04 -13.51
C SER A 16 -2.50 43.07 -12.40
N PRO A 17 -2.17 42.65 -11.17
CA PRO A 17 -1.33 43.50 -10.33
C PRO A 17 -0.12 42.75 -9.77
N GLY A 18 1.05 43.40 -9.86
CA GLY A 18 2.09 43.27 -8.84
C GLY A 18 3.42 42.66 -9.29
N SER A 19 4.23 43.44 -10.00
CA SER A 19 5.68 43.27 -10.02
C SER A 19 6.31 43.71 -8.69
N SER A 20 7.32 42.95 -8.27
CA SER A 20 8.55 43.42 -7.61
C SER A 20 8.43 44.22 -6.30
N GLY A 21 8.44 43.49 -5.18
CA GLY A 21 8.95 43.98 -3.89
C GLY A 21 10.33 43.38 -3.63
N THR A 22 11.38 44.16 -3.91
CA THR A 22 12.76 43.86 -3.48
C THR A 22 12.96 44.36 -2.04
N GLN A 23 13.61 43.49 -1.25
CA GLN A 23 14.60 43.77 -0.21
C GLN A 23 14.15 44.18 1.21
N SER A 24 14.84 43.53 2.16
CA SER A 24 15.10 43.91 3.55
C SER A 24 14.06 43.50 4.59
N ALA A 25 14.11 42.24 5.00
CA ALA A 25 13.90 41.87 6.39
C ALA A 25 15.21 41.26 6.93
N SER A 26 16.02 42.13 7.53
CA SER A 26 17.07 41.72 8.46
C SER A 26 16.42 41.01 9.63
N VAL A 27 16.65 39.71 9.76
CA VAL A 27 16.35 38.96 10.99
C VAL A 27 17.67 38.45 11.54
N ASP A 28 18.16 39.19 12.53
CA ASP A 28 19.24 38.82 13.43
C ASP A 28 19.12 37.35 13.91
N PRO A 29 20.15 36.50 13.71
CA PRO A 29 20.34 35.33 14.53
C PRO A 29 21.23 35.73 15.73
N LYS A 30 20.62 36.36 16.74
CA LYS A 30 21.24 36.47 18.07
C LYS A 30 20.22 36.15 19.16
N GLN A 31 20.04 34.85 19.39
CA GLN A 31 19.69 34.35 20.73
C GLN A 31 20.67 33.27 21.12
N THR A 32 21.81 33.76 21.62
CA THR A 32 22.73 33.05 22.49
C THR A 32 21.98 32.71 23.79
N PRO A 33 22.09 31.49 24.34
CA PRO A 33 21.50 31.17 25.64
C PRO A 33 22.16 32.00 26.76
N PRO A 34 21.44 32.27 27.86
CA PRO A 34 21.99 32.97 29.00
C PRO A 34 23.01 32.08 29.73
N ASP A 35 24.29 32.41 29.61
CA ASP A 35 25.31 32.01 30.57
C ASP A 35 25.31 33.06 31.69
N VAL A 36 24.62 32.74 32.79
CA VAL A 36 24.67 33.49 34.04
C VAL A 36 25.05 32.52 35.14
N ASN A 37 26.34 32.20 35.21
CA ASN A 37 26.91 31.61 36.40
C ASN A 37 27.61 32.74 37.19
N PRO A 38 27.03 33.24 38.29
CA PRO A 38 27.67 34.28 39.09
C PRO A 38 28.89 33.69 39.82
N GLU A 39 30.06 34.21 39.48
CA GLU A 39 31.28 34.08 40.29
C GLU A 39 31.14 34.95 41.54
N ASP A 40 30.62 34.38 42.62
CA ASP A 40 30.81 34.95 43.96
C ASP A 40 32.25 34.69 44.41
N ARG A 41 33.07 35.72 44.25
CA ARG A 41 34.25 35.94 45.09
C ARG A 41 33.75 36.46 46.43
N ASP A 42 34.05 35.76 47.52
CA ASP A 42 34.36 36.42 48.79
C ASP A 42 35.16 35.52 49.73
N ALA A 43 36.04 36.20 50.46
CA ALA A 43 37.09 35.67 51.30
C ALA A 43 36.60 35.33 52.72
N ASP A 44 37.42 34.52 53.40
CA ASP A 44 37.69 34.46 54.85
C ASP A 44 36.52 34.68 55.83
N SER A 45 36.17 33.64 56.60
CA SER A 45 36.33 33.67 58.07
C SER A 45 35.65 32.49 58.79
N SER A 46 36.45 31.87 59.63
CA SER A 46 36.18 31.00 60.79
C SER A 46 34.76 31.01 61.40
N ALA A 47 34.09 29.85 61.44
CA ALA A 47 33.22 29.47 62.56
C ALA A 47 32.85 27.97 62.58
N ARG A 48 33.49 27.27 63.51
CA ARG A 48 32.92 26.28 64.45
C ARG A 48 31.96 25.19 63.93
N SER A 49 32.53 23.99 63.90
CA SER A 49 31.92 22.67 64.10
C SER A 49 30.74 22.60 65.09
N ILE A 50 29.61 22.01 64.66
CA ILE A 50 28.73 21.16 65.49
C ILE A 50 28.08 20.07 64.61
N THR A 51 28.27 18.81 65.02
CA THR A 51 27.76 17.49 64.59
C THR A 51 26.22 17.39 64.34
N PRO A 52 25.68 16.47 63.51
CA PRO A 52 25.80 15.01 63.69
C PRO A 52 25.99 14.16 62.41
N SER A 53 26.61 12.99 62.59
CA SER A 53 26.78 11.96 61.57
C SER A 53 25.44 11.32 61.19
N TYR A 54 24.77 11.87 60.18
CA TYR A 54 23.67 11.18 59.52
C TYR A 54 24.26 10.17 58.55
N GLN A 55 24.15 8.89 58.89
CA GLN A 55 24.48 7.77 58.01
C GLN A 55 23.47 7.78 56.86
N ALA A 56 23.77 8.55 55.80
CA ALA A 56 23.01 8.54 54.56
C ALA A 56 23.15 7.15 53.93
N ARG A 57 22.12 6.32 54.10
CA ARG A 57 21.91 5.15 53.24
C ARG A 57 21.88 5.69 51.81
N LYS A 58 22.89 5.33 51.03
CA LYS A 58 22.96 5.62 49.59
C LYS A 58 21.62 5.15 49.00
N PRO A 59 20.77 6.03 48.44
CA PRO A 59 19.73 5.53 47.57
C PRO A 59 20.47 4.86 46.41
N THR A 60 20.37 3.54 46.32
CA THR A 60 20.66 2.87 45.05
C THR A 60 19.60 3.39 44.10
N VAL A 61 19.92 4.46 43.39
CA VAL A 61 19.19 4.85 42.20
C VAL A 61 19.31 3.64 41.29
N ARG A 62 18.24 2.85 41.21
CA ARG A 62 18.05 1.97 40.06
C ARG A 62 17.94 2.92 38.89
N THR A 63 19.07 3.21 38.27
CA THR A 63 19.09 3.74 36.91
C THR A 63 18.33 2.70 36.11
N LEU A 64 17.07 2.99 35.79
CA LEU A 64 16.38 2.32 34.72
C LEU A 64 17.17 2.71 33.48
N GLN A 65 18.21 1.93 33.21
CA GLN A 65 19.01 1.99 32.02
C GLN A 65 18.03 1.59 30.92
N SER A 66 17.41 2.60 30.33
CA SER A 66 16.60 2.47 29.14
C SER A 66 17.48 1.78 28.12
N THR A 67 17.27 0.48 27.94
CA THR A 67 17.86 -0.30 26.85
C THR A 67 17.10 0.07 25.58
N ALA A 68 17.15 1.35 25.21
CA ALA A 68 16.94 1.77 23.83
C ALA A 68 18.23 1.44 23.10
N SER A 69 18.42 0.16 22.80
CA SER A 69 19.43 -0.31 21.86
C SER A 69 19.03 0.20 20.48
N SER A 70 19.31 1.47 20.18
CA SER A 70 19.31 2.00 18.82
C SER A 70 20.51 1.40 18.10
N SER A 71 20.33 0.16 17.63
CA SER A 71 21.28 -0.49 16.73
C SER A 71 21.28 0.29 15.43
N THR A 72 22.27 1.17 15.26
CA THR A 72 22.60 1.75 13.97
C THR A 72 23.31 0.69 13.14
N SER A 73 22.57 -0.31 12.67
CA SER A 73 22.98 -1.07 11.50
C SER A 73 22.86 -0.13 10.32
N SER A 74 23.99 0.21 9.70
CA SER A 74 24.05 0.88 8.42
C SER A 74 23.62 -0.08 7.29
N THR A 75 22.40 -0.61 7.40
CA THR A 75 21.64 -1.05 6.24
C THR A 75 21.36 0.17 5.39
N PRO A 76 21.40 0.08 4.05
CA PRO A 76 21.04 1.20 3.20
C PRO A 76 19.67 1.73 3.66
N THR A 77 19.62 3.03 3.98
CA THR A 77 18.38 3.69 4.40
C THR A 77 17.35 3.46 3.31
N ALA A 78 16.34 2.63 3.59
CA ALA A 78 15.24 2.40 2.67
C ALA A 78 14.60 3.75 2.34
N ALA A 79 14.48 4.05 1.05
CA ALA A 79 13.84 5.27 0.57
C ALA A 79 12.33 5.14 0.78
N ASN A 80 11.87 5.52 1.96
CA ASN A 80 10.46 5.48 2.34
C ASN A 80 9.82 6.83 2.04
N LEU A 81 8.72 6.81 1.28
CA LEU A 81 7.91 7.99 0.99
C LEU A 81 6.49 7.75 1.52
N HIS A 82 6.00 8.69 2.32
CA HIS A 82 4.67 8.63 2.92
C HIS A 82 3.88 9.88 2.51
N VAL A 83 2.75 9.68 1.85
CA VAL A 83 1.85 10.75 1.42
C VAL A 83 0.64 10.76 2.35
N GLY A 84 0.57 11.76 3.22
CA GLY A 84 -0.54 11.92 4.17
C GLY A 84 -1.82 12.46 3.55
N ARG A 85 -2.89 12.43 4.34
CA ARG A 85 -4.24 12.89 3.97
C ARG A 85 -4.24 14.37 3.55
N GLY A 86 -4.94 14.68 2.45
CA GLY A 86 -5.07 16.04 1.93
C GLY A 86 -3.83 16.57 1.20
N LEU A 87 -2.78 15.76 1.06
CA LEU A 87 -1.67 16.09 0.18
C LEU A 87 -2.04 15.75 -1.26
N LYS A 88 -1.74 16.69 -2.16
CA LYS A 88 -1.76 16.49 -3.60
C LYS A 88 -0.33 16.41 -4.08
N LEU A 89 0.06 15.26 -4.62
CA LEU A 89 1.39 15.06 -5.17
C LEU A 89 1.27 14.92 -6.68
N GLU A 90 1.92 15.82 -7.40
CA GLU A 90 2.00 15.78 -8.86
C GLU A 90 3.45 15.65 -9.30
N GLY A 91 3.73 14.76 -10.27
CA GLY A 91 5.07 14.66 -10.86
C GLY A 91 5.50 13.24 -11.21
N LYS A 92 6.77 12.94 -10.96
CA LYS A 92 7.37 11.63 -11.22
C LYS A 92 8.15 11.19 -9.99
N ILE A 93 7.85 10.00 -9.47
CA ILE A 93 8.52 9.40 -8.33
C ILE A 93 9.38 8.25 -8.85
N GLN A 94 10.68 8.29 -8.54
CA GLN A 94 11.63 7.22 -8.86
C GLN A 94 12.52 6.95 -7.65
N SER A 95 13.08 5.73 -7.58
CA SER A 95 14.01 5.32 -6.52
C SER A 95 13.41 5.31 -5.10
N CYS A 96 12.16 4.83 -4.96
CA CYS A 96 11.56 4.58 -3.65
C CYS A 96 11.45 3.07 -3.36
N ASP A 97 11.85 2.64 -2.17
CA ASP A 97 11.70 1.26 -1.73
C ASP A 97 10.27 0.97 -1.25
N SER A 98 9.73 1.86 -0.40
CA SER A 98 8.36 1.76 0.13
C SER A 98 7.62 3.08 -0.08
N LEU A 99 6.45 3.01 -0.72
CA LEU A 99 5.57 4.15 -0.93
C LEU A 99 4.22 3.87 -0.30
N VAL A 100 3.81 4.72 0.64
CA VAL A 100 2.49 4.66 1.28
C VAL A 100 1.69 5.89 0.89
N ILE A 101 0.48 5.68 0.37
CA ILE A 101 -0.37 6.76 -0.14
C ILE A 101 -1.70 6.80 0.61
N GLU A 102 -1.95 7.91 1.32
CA GLU A 102 -3.22 8.20 1.99
C GLU A 102 -4.01 9.36 1.35
N GLY A 103 -3.44 10.04 0.35
CA GLY A 103 -4.02 11.22 -0.29
C GLY A 103 -4.17 11.09 -1.81
N ASP A 104 -4.23 12.25 -2.47
CA ASP A 104 -4.35 12.35 -3.93
C ASP A 104 -2.95 12.35 -4.58
N VAL A 105 -2.70 11.41 -5.48
CA VAL A 105 -1.43 11.34 -6.21
C VAL A 105 -1.70 11.27 -7.69
N GLN A 106 -1.17 12.23 -8.44
CA GLN A 106 -1.20 12.24 -9.90
C GLN A 106 0.23 12.22 -10.43
N ALA A 107 0.78 11.03 -10.63
CA ALA A 107 2.19 10.89 -10.96
C ALA A 107 2.53 9.56 -11.62
N THR A 108 3.68 9.52 -12.29
CA THR A 108 4.33 8.26 -12.69
C THR A 108 5.17 7.76 -11.53
N ILE A 109 4.84 6.57 -11.02
CA ILE A 109 5.42 5.98 -9.82
C ILE A 109 6.31 4.80 -10.23
N GLU A 110 7.56 4.82 -9.77
CA GLU A 110 8.51 3.72 -9.90
C GLU A 110 9.07 3.40 -8.50
N SER A 111 8.55 2.33 -7.90
CA SER A 111 8.90 1.95 -6.52
C SER A 111 8.91 0.44 -6.33
N GLY A 112 9.60 -0.07 -5.30
CA GLY A 112 9.64 -1.51 -5.02
C GLY A 112 8.29 -2.02 -4.48
N THR A 113 7.87 -1.43 -3.36
CA THR A 113 6.64 -1.76 -2.65
C THR A 113 5.71 -0.56 -2.62
N LEU A 114 4.48 -0.73 -3.07
CA LEU A 114 3.44 0.30 -3.05
C LEU A 114 2.27 -0.14 -2.19
N THR A 115 1.88 0.70 -1.23
CA THR A 115 0.69 0.50 -0.39
C THR A 115 -0.24 1.70 -0.53
N ILE A 116 -1.45 1.46 -1.03
CA ILE A 116 -2.49 2.49 -1.14
C ILE A 116 -3.48 2.28 -0.02
N SER A 117 -3.63 3.26 0.86
CA SER A 117 -4.62 3.26 1.93
C SER A 117 -6.04 3.46 1.39
N GLU A 118 -7.06 3.22 2.21
CA GLU A 118 -8.48 3.32 1.81
C GLU A 118 -8.88 4.72 1.31
N THR A 119 -8.26 5.77 1.84
CA THR A 119 -8.48 7.17 1.40
C THR A 119 -7.58 7.59 0.24
N GLY A 120 -6.74 6.69 -0.28
CA GLY A 120 -5.81 6.99 -1.35
C GLY A 120 -6.51 7.04 -2.71
N ASP A 121 -6.30 8.13 -3.44
CA ASP A 121 -6.75 8.33 -4.81
C ASP A 121 -5.51 8.48 -5.71
N VAL A 122 -5.17 7.42 -6.45
CA VAL A 122 -3.98 7.40 -7.31
C VAL A 122 -4.39 7.46 -8.78
N ARG A 123 -3.82 8.38 -9.53
CA ARG A 123 -3.99 8.52 -10.97
C ARG A 123 -2.64 8.52 -11.68
N GLY A 124 -2.45 7.61 -12.62
CA GLY A 124 -1.25 7.60 -13.46
C GLY A 124 -0.70 6.21 -13.71
N ASP A 125 0.60 6.16 -14.00
CA ASP A 125 1.30 4.93 -14.33
C ASP A 125 2.16 4.49 -13.14
N ALA A 126 1.92 3.29 -12.63
CA ALA A 126 2.66 2.71 -11.52
C ALA A 126 3.42 1.47 -11.97
N THR A 127 4.74 1.46 -11.80
CA THR A 127 5.62 0.31 -12.06
C THR A 127 6.25 -0.12 -10.75
N VAL A 128 5.84 -1.29 -10.24
CA VAL A 128 6.27 -1.80 -8.93
C VAL A 128 6.55 -3.29 -8.94
N ASP A 129 7.28 -3.79 -7.94
CA ASP A 129 7.48 -5.24 -7.79
C ASP A 129 6.33 -5.85 -6.99
N ALA A 130 5.95 -5.22 -5.87
CA ALA A 130 4.81 -5.62 -5.05
C ALA A 130 3.85 -4.45 -4.83
N ALA A 131 2.56 -4.68 -4.99
CA ALA A 131 1.53 -3.65 -4.77
C ALA A 131 0.41 -4.16 -3.87
N GLU A 132 0.00 -3.33 -2.93
CA GLU A 132 -1.12 -3.57 -2.02
C GLU A 132 -2.11 -2.41 -2.15
N ILE A 133 -3.34 -2.73 -2.58
CA ILE A 133 -4.35 -1.74 -2.95
C ILE A 133 -5.55 -1.84 -2.03
N ASN A 134 -5.74 -0.82 -1.18
CA ASN A 134 -6.90 -0.70 -0.28
C ASN A 134 -7.81 0.46 -0.70
N GLY A 135 -7.34 1.35 -1.56
CA GLY A 135 -8.07 2.54 -2.03
C GLY A 135 -8.45 2.49 -3.51
N LYS A 136 -8.48 3.65 -4.14
CA LYS A 136 -8.82 3.80 -5.55
C LYS A 136 -7.58 4.04 -6.40
N PHE A 137 -7.42 3.23 -7.44
CA PHE A 137 -6.36 3.36 -8.43
C PHE A 137 -6.99 3.51 -9.81
N ASP A 138 -6.55 4.52 -10.57
CA ASP A 138 -6.99 4.77 -11.94
C ASP A 138 -5.77 4.96 -12.86
N GLY A 139 -5.60 4.08 -13.85
CA GLY A 139 -4.51 4.19 -14.82
C GLY A 139 -3.85 2.86 -15.17
N THR A 140 -2.54 2.88 -15.40
CA THR A 140 -1.76 1.69 -15.79
C THR A 140 -0.97 1.18 -14.59
N LEU A 141 -1.22 -0.06 -14.18
CA LEU A 141 -0.49 -0.70 -13.09
C LEU A 141 0.33 -1.86 -13.64
N THR A 142 1.64 -1.81 -13.48
CA THR A 142 2.57 -2.89 -13.85
C THR A 142 3.23 -3.43 -12.59
N VAL A 143 2.91 -4.67 -12.23
CA VAL A 143 3.40 -5.37 -11.04
C VAL A 143 4.20 -6.58 -11.47
N ARG A 144 5.48 -6.66 -11.09
CA ARG A 144 6.35 -7.76 -11.52
C ARG A 144 6.17 -9.04 -10.70
N LYS A 145 5.94 -8.93 -9.38
CA LYS A 145 5.81 -10.07 -8.47
C LYS A 145 4.35 -10.30 -8.09
N CYS A 146 3.89 -9.66 -7.02
CA CYS A 146 2.59 -9.92 -6.39
C CYS A 146 1.75 -8.64 -6.32
N LEU A 147 0.55 -8.69 -6.88
CA LEU A 147 -0.49 -7.69 -6.70
C LEU A 147 -1.52 -8.22 -5.69
N THR A 148 -1.64 -7.56 -4.55
CA THR A 148 -2.68 -7.83 -3.56
C THR A 148 -3.73 -6.73 -3.58
N ILE A 149 -4.98 -7.11 -3.77
CA ILE A 149 -6.13 -6.22 -3.73
C ILE A 149 -6.94 -6.54 -2.48
N ASN A 150 -7.00 -5.60 -1.55
CA ASN A 150 -7.76 -5.72 -0.31
C ASN A 150 -9.27 -5.51 -0.55
N SER A 151 -10.08 -5.74 0.50
CA SER A 151 -11.55 -5.67 0.46
C SER A 151 -12.13 -4.36 -0.09
N SER A 152 -11.48 -3.22 0.17
CA SER A 152 -11.93 -1.90 -0.29
C SER A 152 -11.27 -1.44 -1.59
N GLY A 153 -10.36 -2.22 -2.16
CA GLY A 153 -9.58 -1.86 -3.33
C GLY A 153 -10.43 -1.72 -4.59
N ARG A 154 -10.30 -0.58 -5.28
CA ARG A 154 -10.94 -0.32 -6.58
C ARG A 154 -9.87 0.03 -7.61
N VAL A 155 -9.62 -0.86 -8.55
CA VAL A 155 -8.65 -0.66 -9.62
C VAL A 155 -9.38 -0.48 -10.94
N THR A 156 -9.16 0.66 -11.59
CA THR A 156 -9.72 0.97 -12.91
C THR A 156 -8.59 1.21 -13.90
N GLY A 157 -8.58 0.49 -15.03
CA GLY A 157 -7.61 0.70 -16.10
C GLY A 157 -6.91 -0.57 -16.56
N THR A 158 -5.62 -0.46 -16.92
CA THR A 158 -4.85 -1.58 -17.47
C THR A 158 -3.91 -2.12 -16.41
N VAL A 159 -4.05 -3.39 -16.06
CA VAL A 159 -3.25 -4.05 -15.03
C VAL A 159 -2.43 -5.18 -15.63
N GLN A 160 -1.11 -5.11 -15.48
CA GLN A 160 -0.17 -6.19 -15.72
C GLN A 160 0.34 -6.72 -14.38
N TYR A 161 0.18 -8.01 -14.11
CA TYR A 161 0.68 -8.65 -12.88
C TYR A 161 1.33 -10.00 -13.16
N GLY A 162 2.31 -10.40 -12.35
CA GLY A 162 2.79 -11.80 -12.30
C GLY A 162 1.83 -12.69 -11.51
N GLU A 163 1.67 -12.39 -10.23
CA GLU A 163 0.77 -13.07 -9.30
C GLU A 163 -0.33 -12.10 -8.82
N LEU A 164 -1.58 -12.56 -8.80
CA LEU A 164 -2.73 -11.76 -8.35
C LEU A 164 -3.41 -12.44 -7.16
N LYS A 165 -3.50 -11.70 -6.06
CA LYS A 165 -4.28 -12.06 -4.87
C LYS A 165 -5.39 -11.04 -4.65
N VAL A 166 -6.62 -11.49 -4.55
CA VAL A 166 -7.79 -10.63 -4.34
C VAL A 166 -8.53 -11.08 -3.09
N GLU A 167 -8.73 -10.18 -2.14
CA GLU A 167 -9.55 -10.39 -0.97
C GLU A 167 -11.04 -10.08 -1.24
N GLN A 168 -11.91 -10.55 -0.34
CA GLN A 168 -13.35 -10.39 -0.48
C GLN A 168 -13.75 -8.90 -0.49
N GLY A 169 -14.27 -8.41 -1.62
CA GLY A 169 -14.73 -7.04 -1.78
C GLY A 169 -13.94 -6.21 -2.80
N GLY A 170 -12.74 -6.67 -3.16
CA GLY A 170 -11.92 -6.02 -4.18
C GLY A 170 -12.62 -5.96 -5.54
N GLN A 171 -12.63 -4.78 -6.17
CA GLN A 171 -13.21 -4.56 -7.49
C GLN A 171 -12.13 -4.14 -8.47
N VAL A 172 -12.06 -4.85 -9.61
CA VAL A 172 -11.15 -4.51 -10.70
C VAL A 172 -11.97 -4.33 -11.96
N SER A 173 -11.76 -3.22 -12.67
CA SER A 173 -12.46 -2.87 -13.89
C SER A 173 -11.46 -2.44 -14.95
N GLY A 174 -11.41 -3.15 -16.08
CA GLY A 174 -10.56 -2.78 -17.21
C GLY A 174 -9.85 -3.98 -17.82
N GLU A 175 -8.69 -3.74 -18.42
CA GLU A 175 -7.92 -4.76 -19.10
C GLU A 175 -6.89 -5.37 -18.15
N ILE A 176 -6.93 -6.69 -18.01
CA ILE A 176 -6.01 -7.43 -17.15
C ILE A 176 -5.15 -8.32 -18.03
N ARG A 177 -3.83 -8.21 -17.86
CA ARG A 177 -2.84 -9.05 -18.54
C ARG A 177 -1.98 -9.75 -17.50
N ALA A 178 -1.88 -11.07 -17.63
CA ALA A 178 -0.90 -11.82 -16.87
C ALA A 178 0.49 -11.60 -17.52
N GLY A 179 1.45 -11.17 -16.72
CA GLY A 179 2.88 -11.21 -17.03
C GLY A 179 3.29 -12.68 -17.09
N SER A 180 3.75 -13.11 -18.26
CA SER A 180 4.14 -14.50 -18.52
C SER A 180 5.53 -14.77 -17.96
N ASP A 181 5.73 -14.53 -16.67
CA ASP A 181 6.87 -15.11 -15.95
C ASP A 181 6.40 -16.44 -15.39
N SER A 182 6.95 -17.50 -15.97
CA SER A 182 6.68 -18.90 -15.65
C SER A 182 7.15 -19.21 -14.23
N GLY A 183 6.33 -18.89 -13.23
CA GLY A 183 6.50 -19.30 -11.84
C GLY A 183 5.62 -20.51 -11.54
N GLU A 184 6.17 -21.70 -11.73
CA GLU A 184 5.60 -22.92 -11.18
C GLU A 184 5.67 -22.86 -9.64
N GLU A 185 4.58 -22.48 -8.98
CA GLU A 185 4.44 -22.76 -7.55
C GLU A 185 2.98 -23.11 -7.19
N GLY A 186 2.78 -24.37 -6.80
CA GLY A 186 1.92 -24.64 -5.64
C GLY A 186 0.42 -24.86 -5.86
N THR A 187 -0.04 -25.48 -6.95
CA THR A 187 -1.30 -26.25 -6.87
C THR A 187 -0.98 -27.70 -6.53
N GLU A 188 -0.63 -27.96 -5.27
CA GLU A 188 -0.74 -29.31 -4.71
C GLU A 188 -2.23 -29.68 -4.69
N LYS A 189 -2.68 -30.33 -5.75
CA LYS A 189 -3.97 -31.01 -5.80
C LYS A 189 -4.04 -31.95 -4.59
N PRO A 190 -5.07 -31.85 -3.73
CA PRO A 190 -5.23 -32.83 -2.68
C PRO A 190 -5.50 -34.18 -3.36
N ARG A 191 -4.60 -35.14 -3.16
CA ARG A 191 -4.83 -36.54 -3.50
C ARG A 191 -5.94 -37.07 -2.58
N LEU A 192 -7.19 -36.74 -2.88
CA LEU A 192 -8.31 -37.54 -2.39
C LEU A 192 -8.31 -38.85 -3.16
N ALA A 193 -7.95 -39.89 -2.42
CA ALA A 193 -8.17 -41.28 -2.75
C ALA A 193 -9.58 -41.47 -3.34
N SER A 194 -9.65 -41.89 -4.60
CA SER A 194 -10.85 -42.54 -5.13
C SER A 194 -10.56 -44.03 -5.17
N SER A 195 -10.99 -44.69 -4.09
CA SER A 195 -11.21 -46.11 -3.97
C SER A 195 -12.14 -46.58 -5.09
N ASN A 196 -11.59 -47.31 -6.06
CA ASN A 196 -12.38 -47.95 -7.10
C ASN A 196 -12.91 -49.29 -6.56
N ALA A 197 -14.06 -49.22 -5.87
CA ALA A 197 -14.84 -50.36 -5.43
C ALA A 197 -16.32 -50.10 -5.72
N LYS A 198 -16.76 -50.49 -6.94
CA LYS A 198 -18.11 -51.01 -7.24
C LYS A 198 -18.14 -51.39 -8.73
N ASP A 199 -18.28 -52.65 -9.13
CA ASP A 199 -19.43 -53.57 -8.94
C ASP A 199 -20.64 -53.18 -9.82
N GLU A 200 -21.10 -54.19 -10.56
CA GLU A 200 -22.28 -54.27 -11.45
C GLU A 200 -22.32 -53.35 -12.69
N SER A 201 -22.76 -53.75 -13.89
CA SER A 201 -23.21 -55.03 -14.45
C SER A 201 -23.45 -54.74 -15.94
N LYS A 202 -22.68 -55.34 -16.86
CA LYS A 202 -22.97 -55.27 -18.30
C LYS A 202 -23.70 -56.54 -18.71
N LYS A 203 -25.00 -56.39 -18.95
CA LYS A 203 -25.89 -57.36 -19.57
C LYS A 203 -25.99 -57.02 -21.06
N SER A 204 -25.31 -57.75 -21.93
CA SER A 204 -25.53 -57.69 -23.38
C SER A 204 -24.78 -58.81 -24.10
N ASP A 205 -25.40 -59.99 -24.17
CA ASP A 205 -25.15 -61.01 -25.21
C ASP A 205 -26.49 -61.75 -25.34
N ASP A 206 -27.33 -61.36 -26.29
CA ASP A 206 -27.38 -61.88 -27.67
C ASP A 206 -27.35 -63.41 -27.73
N SER A 207 -28.54 -64.00 -27.84
CA SER A 207 -28.75 -65.27 -28.51
C SER A 207 -30.24 -65.46 -28.73
N SER A 208 -30.67 -65.24 -29.96
CA SER A 208 -31.98 -65.63 -30.45
C SER A 208 -31.97 -67.14 -30.74
N PRO A 209 -32.80 -67.99 -30.11
CA PRO A 209 -33.04 -69.32 -30.63
C PRO A 209 -34.21 -69.32 -31.61
N SER A 210 -33.86 -69.72 -32.83
CA SER A 210 -34.74 -70.23 -33.87
C SER A 210 -35.59 -71.41 -33.37
N GLY A 211 -36.90 -71.35 -33.67
CA GLY A 211 -37.69 -72.46 -34.19
C GLY A 211 -37.94 -73.70 -33.31
N ASN A 212 -39.14 -73.78 -32.73
CA ASN A 212 -39.88 -75.04 -32.67
C ASN A 212 -41.38 -74.76 -32.83
N SER A 213 -41.86 -74.98 -34.06
CA SER A 213 -43.28 -75.07 -34.37
C SER A 213 -43.83 -76.42 -33.89
N SER A 214 -44.81 -76.34 -33.00
CA SER A 214 -46.03 -77.14 -33.05
C SER A 214 -45.87 -78.66 -32.94
N SER A 215 -45.95 -79.19 -31.72
CA SER A 215 -46.60 -80.48 -31.53
C SER A 215 -47.47 -80.51 -30.28
N ARG A 216 -48.66 -81.10 -30.46
CA ARG A 216 -49.64 -81.57 -29.46
C ARG A 216 -50.76 -80.58 -29.13
N THR A 217 -51.90 -80.74 -29.79
CA THR A 217 -53.10 -81.35 -29.17
C THR A 217 -54.22 -81.61 -30.18
N ALA A 218 -54.86 -82.79 -30.06
CA ALA A 218 -56.29 -83.11 -30.29
C ALA A 218 -56.81 -83.04 -31.75
N SER A 219 -57.53 -83.99 -32.36
CA SER A 219 -58.41 -85.09 -31.92
C SER A 219 -58.71 -86.02 -33.12
N MET A 220 -59.25 -87.22 -32.85
CA MET A 220 -60.40 -87.91 -33.51
C MET A 220 -60.47 -87.83 -35.07
N ILE A 221 -60.62 -88.90 -35.85
CA ILE A 221 -61.42 -90.15 -35.79
C ILE A 221 -60.77 -91.13 -36.76
#